data_AF-A0A382XD41-F1
#
_entry.id   AF-A0A382XD41-F1
#
_cell.length_a   1.000
_cell.length_b   1.000
_cell.length_c   1.000
_cell.angle_alpha   90.00
_cell.angle_beta   90.00
_cell.angle_gamma   90.00
#
_symmetry.space_group_name_H-M   'P 1'
#
loop_
_entity.id
_entity.type
_entity.pdbx_description
1 polymer ?
#
loop_
_entity_poly.entity_id
_entity_poly.type
_entity_poly.pdbx_seq_one_letter_code
_entity_poly.pdbx_strand_id
1 'polypeptide(L)'
;VIASLQAIASNLFRGIVSNKPTSRSTRITTSGDLEVSTYLEIAEEKLGQSTNPSEAPRGTDEAVVVLDYGSQFSRLIARRLRDSHVYCEIFPPNIVEEQLSHLNVKGFILSGGPASVFDDNAPQLPAFVLSRGVPVLGICYGMQLLAHALGGVVAESPEREYGHAVVHQNTGEHILFTGLDASLPVWMSHAD
;
A
#
# COMPACT_ATOMS: atom_id res chain seq x y z
N VAL A 1 9.32 0.65 14.04
CA VAL A 1 8.77 0.65 12.66
C VAL A 1 7.57 1.57 12.50
N ILE A 2 6.49 1.41 13.29
CA ILE A 2 5.23 2.16 13.12
C ILE A 2 5.39 3.69 13.22
N ALA A 3 6.23 4.20 14.12
CA ALA A 3 6.47 5.64 14.27
C ALA A 3 7.13 6.26 13.04
N SER A 4 8.09 5.57 12.44
CA SER A 4 8.81 5.99 11.23
C SER A 4 8.07 5.65 9.94
N LEU A 5 6.97 4.88 10.01
CA LEU A 5 6.24 4.38 8.85
C LEU A 5 5.68 5.52 8.00
N GLN A 6 5.32 6.65 8.61
CA GLN A 6 4.85 7.83 7.88
C GLN A 6 5.95 8.42 6.98
N ALA A 7 7.16 8.58 7.52
CA ALA A 7 8.31 9.07 6.76
C ALA A 7 8.73 8.07 5.67
N ILE A 8 8.76 6.78 6.01
CA ILE A 8 9.06 5.68 5.09
C ILE A 8 8.05 5.64 3.94
N ALA A 9 6.74 5.66 4.24
CA ALA A 9 5.70 5.65 3.23
C ALA A 9 5.75 6.92 2.37
N SER A 10 5.98 8.08 2.97
CA SER A 10 6.16 9.33 2.23
C SER A 10 7.34 9.24 1.27
N ASN A 11 8.48 8.68 1.70
CA ASN A 11 9.65 8.53 0.84
C ASN A 11 9.44 7.49 -0.29
N LEU A 12 8.78 6.36 0.01
CA LEU A 12 8.52 5.31 -0.97
C LEU A 12 7.49 5.73 -2.03
N PHE A 13 6.50 6.54 -1.61
CA PHE A 13 5.32 6.88 -2.41
C PHE A 13 5.21 8.37 -2.75
N ARG A 14 6.32 9.11 -2.66
CA ARG A 14 6.43 10.55 -2.98
C ARG A 14 5.79 10.93 -4.33
N GLY A 15 5.88 10.05 -5.33
CA GLY A 15 5.28 10.26 -6.66
C GLY A 15 3.75 10.20 -6.70
N ILE A 16 3.11 9.49 -5.75
CA ILE A 16 1.64 9.34 -5.67
C ILE A 16 1.00 10.62 -5.09
N VAL A 17 1.70 11.29 -4.16
CA VAL A 17 1.20 12.49 -3.48
C VAL A 17 1.07 13.70 -4.44
N SER A 18 1.70 13.65 -5.62
CA SER A 18 1.81 14.80 -6.53
C SER A 18 0.65 14.96 -7.53
N ASN A 19 -0.27 14.00 -7.64
CA ASN A 19 -1.44 14.18 -8.51
C ASN A 19 -2.63 14.72 -7.70
N LYS A 20 -2.69 16.07 -7.62
CA LYS A 20 -3.98 16.73 -7.37
C LYS A 20 -4.98 16.21 -8.41
N PRO A 21 -6.22 15.87 -8.03
CA PRO A 21 -7.28 15.77 -9.01
C PRO A 21 -7.42 17.15 -9.67
N THR A 22 -7.00 17.27 -10.93
CA THR A 22 -7.47 18.34 -11.81
C THR A 22 -8.88 17.98 -12.26
N SER A 23 -9.81 17.91 -11.33
CA SER A 23 -11.22 18.11 -11.66
C SER A 23 -11.60 19.49 -11.12
N ARG A 24 -11.96 20.36 -12.04
CA ARG A 24 -12.44 21.70 -11.76
C ARG A 24 -13.72 21.54 -10.92
N SER A 25 -13.60 21.71 -9.61
CA SER A 25 -14.76 21.77 -8.71
C SER A 25 -15.51 23.05 -9.03
N THR A 26 -16.45 22.98 -9.97
CA THR A 26 -17.49 23.99 -10.11
C THR A 26 -18.42 23.76 -8.93
N ARG A 27 -18.24 24.52 -7.85
CA ARG A 27 -19.25 24.61 -6.80
C ARG A 27 -20.51 25.23 -7.41
N ILE A 28 -21.52 24.40 -7.67
CA ILE A 28 -22.83 24.87 -8.07
C ILE A 28 -23.59 25.16 -6.77
N THR A 29 -23.82 26.44 -6.49
CA THR A 29 -24.68 26.89 -5.40
C THR A 29 -26.13 26.67 -5.83
N THR A 30 -26.87 25.82 -5.12
CA THR A 30 -28.29 25.59 -5.40
C THR A 30 -29.11 26.80 -4.96
N SER A 31 -29.54 27.61 -5.92
CA SER A 31 -30.80 28.36 -5.78
C SER A 31 -31.88 27.51 -6.45
N GLY A 32 -33.02 27.37 -5.79
CA GLY A 32 -34.16 26.63 -6.32
C GLY A 32 -34.59 27.18 -7.67
N ASP A 33 -34.97 26.26 -8.54
CA ASP A 33 -35.45 26.42 -9.91
C ASP A 33 -34.35 26.40 -11.00
N LEU A 34 -34.47 25.42 -11.92
CA LEU A 34 -33.57 25.02 -13.03
C LEU A 34 -32.39 24.12 -12.59
N GLU A 35 -32.07 22.94 -13.15
CA GLU A 35 -32.10 22.47 -14.54
C GLU A 35 -32.18 20.92 -14.60
N VAL A 36 -33.33 20.36 -14.97
CA VAL A 36 -33.43 18.92 -15.35
C VAL A 36 -32.73 18.69 -16.69
N SER A 37 -32.63 19.72 -17.54
CA SER A 37 -31.93 19.71 -18.82
C SER A 37 -30.43 19.47 -18.69
N THR A 38 -29.77 20.07 -17.70
CA THR A 38 -28.32 19.93 -17.49
C THR A 38 -27.96 18.53 -17.00
N TYR A 39 -28.82 17.89 -16.19
CA TYR A 39 -28.65 16.49 -15.83
C TYR A 39 -28.81 15.55 -17.03
N LEU A 40 -29.71 15.88 -17.98
CA LEU A 40 -29.91 15.09 -19.19
C LEU A 40 -28.75 15.28 -20.19
N GLU A 41 -28.22 16.49 -20.36
CA GLU A 41 -27.03 16.74 -21.20
C GLU A 41 -25.79 15.99 -20.68
N ILE A 42 -25.58 15.96 -19.35
CA ILE A 42 -24.48 15.19 -18.75
C ILE A 42 -24.68 13.68 -18.93
N ALA A 43 -25.94 13.21 -18.90
CA ALA A 43 -26.26 11.80 -19.13
C ALA A 43 -26.07 11.40 -20.60
N GLU A 44 -26.44 12.27 -21.54
CA GLU A 44 -26.28 12.06 -22.98
C GLU A 44 -24.80 12.11 -23.41
N GLU A 45 -23.98 13.02 -22.86
CA GLU A 45 -22.53 13.02 -23.08
C GLU A 45 -21.85 11.73 -22.61
N LYS A 46 -22.31 11.13 -21.50
CA LYS A 46 -21.79 9.85 -21.00
C LYS A 46 -22.19 8.65 -21.85
N LEU A 47 -23.34 8.70 -22.54
CA LEU A 47 -23.78 7.65 -23.46
C LEU A 47 -23.19 7.78 -24.87
N GLY A 48 -22.71 8.98 -25.26
CA GLY A 48 -22.16 9.25 -26.60
C GLY A 48 -20.71 8.80 -26.83
N GLN A 49 -19.99 8.33 -25.82
CA GLN A 49 -18.61 7.84 -25.98
C GLN A 49 -18.61 6.35 -26.37
N SER A 50 -18.61 6.11 -27.68
CA SER A 50 -18.28 4.82 -28.29
C SER A 50 -16.94 4.31 -27.76
N THR A 51 -16.97 3.18 -27.06
CA THR A 51 -15.81 2.50 -26.50
C THR A 51 -15.06 1.75 -27.61
N ASN A 52 -13.80 2.11 -27.84
CA ASN A 52 -12.87 1.21 -28.53
C ASN A 52 -12.68 -0.06 -27.67
N PRO A 53 -12.73 -1.30 -28.20
CA PRO A 53 -12.71 -2.53 -27.39
C PRO A 53 -11.35 -2.91 -26.76
N SER A 54 -10.40 -1.97 -26.59
CA SER A 54 -8.99 -2.31 -26.31
C SER A 54 -8.39 -1.72 -25.02
N GLU A 55 -9.19 -1.18 -24.10
CA GLU A 55 -8.67 -0.77 -22.79
C GLU A 55 -9.54 -1.39 -21.70
N ALA A 56 -9.00 -2.41 -21.03
CA ALA A 56 -9.51 -2.84 -19.73
C ALA A 56 -9.59 -1.59 -18.82
N PRO A 57 -10.67 -1.44 -18.03
CA PRO A 57 -10.84 -0.26 -17.19
C PRO A 57 -9.64 -0.12 -16.27
N ARG A 58 -8.77 0.85 -16.55
CA ARG A 58 -7.66 1.19 -15.66
C ARG A 58 -8.27 1.87 -14.44
N GLY A 59 -7.94 1.37 -13.26
CA GLY A 59 -8.36 1.99 -12.00
C GLY A 59 -8.15 3.50 -12.01
N THR A 60 -9.17 4.25 -11.59
CA THR A 60 -9.17 5.72 -11.67
C THR A 60 -8.27 6.36 -10.61
N ASP A 61 -8.04 5.65 -9.50
CA ASP A 61 -7.28 6.15 -8.35
C ASP A 61 -5.96 5.40 -8.17
N GLU A 62 -4.89 6.16 -7.97
CA GLU A 62 -3.58 5.63 -7.60
C GLU A 62 -3.61 5.11 -6.16
N ALA A 63 -3.27 3.85 -5.95
CA ALA A 63 -3.46 3.18 -4.66
C ALA A 63 -2.23 2.41 -4.20
N VAL A 64 -2.00 2.40 -2.89
CA VAL A 64 -1.12 1.42 -2.23
C VAL A 64 -1.97 0.27 -1.69
N VAL A 65 -1.61 -0.95 -2.05
CA VAL A 65 -2.29 -2.17 -1.58
C VAL A 65 -1.60 -2.68 -0.32
N VAL A 66 -2.36 -2.86 0.77
CA VAL A 66 -1.85 -3.45 2.00
C VAL A 66 -2.33 -4.90 2.08
N LEU A 67 -1.44 -5.87 1.99
CA LEU A 67 -1.75 -7.28 2.20
C LEU A 67 -1.64 -7.60 3.69
N ASP A 68 -2.76 -8.02 4.29
CA ASP A 68 -2.88 -8.26 5.73
C ASP A 68 -2.66 -9.72 6.10
N TYR A 69 -1.49 -10.03 6.64
CA TYR A 69 -1.11 -11.37 7.12
C TYR A 69 -1.59 -11.66 8.56
N GLY A 70 -2.57 -10.92 9.06
CA GLY A 70 -3.10 -11.05 10.41
C GLY A 70 -2.42 -10.13 11.42
N SER A 71 -1.81 -9.02 10.96
CA SER A 71 -1.17 -8.06 11.85
C SER A 71 -2.21 -7.31 12.68
N GLN A 72 -1.95 -7.18 13.98
CA GLN A 72 -2.65 -6.20 14.81
C GLN A 72 -2.44 -4.74 14.34
N PHE A 73 -1.46 -4.50 13.46
CA PHE A 73 -1.07 -3.16 13.01
C PHE A 73 -1.53 -2.79 11.59
N SER A 74 -2.20 -3.68 10.84
CA SER A 74 -2.61 -3.41 9.44
C SER A 74 -3.48 -2.16 9.31
N ARG A 75 -4.42 -1.95 10.24
CA ARG A 75 -5.24 -0.72 10.28
C ARG A 75 -4.43 0.53 10.61
N LEU A 76 -3.37 0.40 11.41
CA LEU A 76 -2.48 1.50 11.74
C LEU A 76 -1.58 1.87 10.55
N ILE A 77 -1.12 0.88 9.79
CA ILE A 77 -0.42 1.11 8.50
C ILE A 77 -1.33 1.93 7.58
N ALA A 78 -2.57 1.49 7.37
CA ALA A 78 -3.53 2.21 6.53
C ALA A 78 -3.87 3.62 7.06
N ARG A 79 -3.86 3.82 8.38
CA ARG A 79 -4.00 5.16 8.97
C ARG A 79 -2.80 6.04 8.62
N ARG A 80 -1.56 5.55 8.76
CA ARG A 80 -0.35 6.32 8.46
C ARG A 80 -0.21 6.67 6.98
N LEU A 81 -0.66 5.80 6.08
CA LEU A 81 -0.75 6.10 4.65
C LEU A 81 -1.72 7.26 4.39
N ARG A 82 -2.91 7.22 5.00
CA ARG A 82 -3.91 8.29 4.87
C ARG A 82 -3.46 9.61 5.49
N ASP A 83 -2.77 9.58 6.64
CA ASP A 83 -2.15 10.77 7.24
C ASP A 83 -1.07 11.37 6.30
N SER A 84 -0.52 10.56 5.39
CA SER A 84 0.43 10.97 4.34
C SER A 84 -0.26 11.32 3.01
N HIS A 85 -1.60 11.40 2.99
CA HIS A 85 -2.42 11.68 1.79
C HIS A 85 -2.27 10.63 0.67
N VAL A 86 -1.98 9.39 1.04
CA VAL A 86 -1.91 8.26 0.10
C VAL A 86 -3.17 7.40 0.24
N TYR A 87 -3.88 7.18 -0.87
CA TYR A 87 -5.00 6.25 -0.90
C TYR A 87 -4.51 4.81 -0.78
N CYS A 88 -5.21 4.01 0.03
CA CYS A 88 -4.84 2.62 0.24
C CYS A 88 -6.06 1.74 0.52
N GLU A 89 -5.97 0.48 0.10
CA GLU A 89 -6.95 -0.56 0.39
C GLU A 89 -6.24 -1.74 1.07
N ILE A 90 -6.94 -2.38 2.02
CA ILE A 90 -6.43 -3.55 2.75
C ILE A 90 -7.10 -4.79 2.19
N PHE A 91 -6.29 -5.80 1.85
CA PHE A 91 -6.75 -7.07 1.31
C PHE A 91 -6.14 -8.26 2.05
N PRO A 92 -6.81 -9.42 2.09
CA PRO A 92 -6.20 -10.65 2.57
C PRO A 92 -5.12 -11.14 1.58
N PRO A 93 -4.17 -11.99 2.03
CA PRO A 93 -3.05 -12.43 1.21
C PRO A 93 -3.43 -13.43 0.11
N ASN A 94 -4.64 -14.00 0.13
CA ASN A 94 -5.15 -14.91 -0.91
C ASN A 94 -5.87 -14.19 -2.07
N ILE A 95 -5.73 -12.86 -2.16
CA ILE A 95 -6.31 -12.08 -3.24
C ILE A 95 -5.75 -12.50 -4.61
N VAL A 96 -6.60 -12.48 -5.63
CA VAL A 96 -6.17 -12.66 -7.03
C VAL A 96 -6.04 -11.31 -7.74
N GLU A 97 -5.20 -11.25 -8.77
CA GLU A 97 -4.83 -9.99 -9.43
C GLU A 97 -6.03 -9.25 -10.03
N GLU A 98 -7.03 -9.98 -10.52
CA GLU A 98 -8.24 -9.44 -11.14
C GLU A 98 -9.05 -8.58 -10.16
N GLN A 99 -8.99 -8.90 -8.86
CA GLN A 99 -9.66 -8.13 -7.81
C GLN A 99 -9.01 -6.75 -7.57
N LEU A 100 -7.84 -6.49 -8.15
CA LEU A 100 -7.15 -5.20 -8.09
C LEU A 100 -7.32 -4.39 -9.38
N SER A 101 -8.15 -4.86 -10.33
CA SER A 101 -8.35 -4.21 -11.63
C SER A 101 -8.92 -2.78 -11.53
N HIS A 102 -9.72 -2.51 -10.49
CA HIS A 102 -10.25 -1.16 -10.21
C HIS A 102 -9.21 -0.19 -9.65
N LEU A 103 -7.97 -0.64 -9.40
CA LEU A 103 -6.91 0.16 -8.79
C LEU A 103 -5.72 0.36 -9.73
N ASN A 104 -5.25 1.60 -9.81
CA ASN A 104 -3.93 1.89 -10.36
C ASN A 104 -2.88 1.66 -9.27
N VAL A 105 -2.56 0.38 -9.01
CA VAL A 105 -1.65 -0.01 -7.92
C VAL A 105 -0.25 0.56 -8.16
N LYS A 106 0.22 1.38 -7.22
CA LYS A 106 1.55 2.02 -7.23
C LYS A 106 2.54 1.41 -6.26
N GLY A 107 2.09 0.47 -5.44
CA GLY A 107 2.96 -0.33 -4.59
C GLY A 107 2.19 -1.19 -3.61
N PHE A 108 2.94 -2.06 -2.95
CA PHE A 108 2.42 -3.02 -1.99
C PHE A 108 3.08 -2.85 -0.63
N ILE A 109 2.31 -3.05 0.43
CA ILE A 109 2.82 -3.23 1.79
C ILE A 109 2.38 -4.61 2.28
N LEU A 110 3.35 -5.44 2.63
CA LEU A 110 3.12 -6.75 3.23
C LEU A 110 3.17 -6.56 4.76
N SER A 111 2.03 -6.71 5.43
CA SER A 111 1.96 -6.53 6.88
C SER A 111 2.67 -7.66 7.63
N GLY A 112 2.81 -7.49 8.95
CA GLY A 112 3.24 -8.57 9.82
C GLY A 112 2.14 -9.62 10.02
N GLY A 113 2.45 -10.67 10.76
CA GLY A 113 1.47 -11.69 11.12
C GLY A 113 1.97 -12.51 12.29
N PRO A 114 1.10 -13.29 12.94
CA PRO A 114 1.49 -14.24 13.97
C PRO A 114 2.05 -15.55 13.38
N ALA A 115 1.91 -15.75 12.06
CA ALA A 115 2.36 -16.95 11.36
C ALA A 115 3.89 -16.99 11.25
N SER A 116 4.43 -18.20 11.19
CA SER A 116 5.83 -18.43 10.84
C SER A 116 5.94 -18.79 9.35
N VAL A 117 7.04 -18.41 8.70
CA VAL A 117 7.27 -18.79 7.29
C VAL A 117 7.50 -20.28 7.12
N PHE A 118 7.81 -20.99 8.20
CA PHE A 118 8.06 -22.43 8.23
C PHE A 118 6.79 -23.28 8.41
N ASP A 119 5.64 -22.65 8.72
CA ASP A 119 4.38 -23.40 8.86
C ASP A 119 3.91 -23.93 7.49
N ASP A 120 3.50 -25.20 7.41
CA ASP A 120 3.03 -25.82 6.15
C ASP A 120 1.87 -25.06 5.48
N ASN A 121 1.06 -24.36 6.27
CA ASN A 121 -0.09 -23.56 5.82
C ASN A 121 0.15 -22.05 5.98
N ALA A 122 1.41 -21.63 6.12
CA ALA A 122 1.78 -20.22 6.23
C ALA A 122 1.23 -19.44 5.04
N PRO A 123 0.55 -18.29 5.26
CA PRO A 123 0.05 -17.49 4.15
C PRO A 123 1.24 -16.96 3.32
N GLN A 124 1.18 -17.18 2.02
CA GLN A 124 2.27 -16.89 1.09
C GLN A 124 2.13 -15.51 0.43
N LEU A 125 3.21 -15.04 -0.19
CA LEU A 125 3.21 -13.86 -1.05
C LEU A 125 2.62 -14.21 -2.43
N PRO A 126 1.54 -13.55 -2.90
CA PRO A 126 1.05 -13.78 -4.25
C PRO A 126 2.11 -13.42 -5.30
N ALA A 127 2.35 -14.33 -6.25
CA ALA A 127 3.42 -14.17 -7.26
C ALA A 127 3.27 -12.88 -8.09
N PHE A 128 2.03 -12.43 -8.34
CA PHE A 128 1.75 -11.22 -9.11
C PHE A 128 2.30 -9.95 -8.45
N VAL A 129 2.48 -9.95 -7.12
CA VAL A 129 2.99 -8.78 -6.37
C VAL A 129 4.40 -8.42 -6.85
N LEU A 130 5.25 -9.43 -7.07
CA LEU A 130 6.62 -9.22 -7.53
C LEU A 130 6.72 -9.01 -9.04
N SER A 131 5.85 -9.64 -9.83
CA SER A 131 5.87 -9.49 -11.29
C SER A 131 5.39 -8.11 -11.77
N ARG A 132 4.62 -7.39 -10.93
CA ARG A 132 4.03 -6.08 -11.29
C ARG A 132 5.03 -4.92 -11.38
N GLY A 133 6.26 -5.11 -10.90
CA GLY A 133 7.34 -4.12 -11.07
C GLY A 133 7.15 -2.80 -10.30
N VAL A 134 6.28 -2.79 -9.29
CA VAL A 134 6.04 -1.64 -8.40
C VAL A 134 6.76 -1.84 -7.05
N PRO A 135 7.04 -0.77 -6.28
CA PRO A 135 7.67 -0.90 -4.97
C PRO A 135 6.89 -1.81 -4.00
N VAL A 136 7.61 -2.66 -3.27
CA VAL A 136 7.07 -3.56 -2.25
C VAL A 136 7.80 -3.31 -0.93
N LEU A 137 7.04 -3.05 0.14
CA LEU A 137 7.56 -2.90 1.50
C LEU A 137 7.08 -4.06 2.37
N GLY A 138 8.01 -4.87 2.87
CA GLY A 138 7.72 -5.90 3.87
C GLY A 138 7.88 -5.39 5.30
N ILE A 139 6.93 -5.73 6.18
CA ILE A 139 6.99 -5.41 7.62
C ILE A 139 6.92 -6.71 8.42
N CYS A 140 7.97 -7.00 9.21
CA CYS A 140 8.06 -8.22 10.03
C CYS A 140 7.85 -9.48 9.16
N TYR A 141 6.76 -10.23 9.34
CA TYR A 141 6.44 -11.42 8.55
C TYR A 141 6.43 -11.12 7.04
N GLY A 142 5.89 -9.98 6.62
CA GLY A 142 5.95 -9.55 5.22
C GLY A 142 7.38 -9.34 4.70
N MET A 143 8.34 -8.96 5.56
CA MET A 143 9.76 -8.88 5.21
C MET A 143 10.39 -10.27 5.07
N GLN A 144 10.05 -11.22 5.95
CA GLN A 144 10.51 -12.61 5.86
C GLN A 144 9.98 -13.28 4.59
N LEU A 145 8.70 -13.09 4.26
CA LEU A 145 8.09 -13.56 3.01
C LEU A 145 8.81 -13.01 1.78
N LEU A 146 9.11 -11.71 1.77
CA LEU A 146 9.81 -11.08 0.68
C LEU A 146 11.24 -11.63 0.52
N ALA A 147 11.95 -11.83 1.64
CA ALA A 147 13.27 -12.44 1.63
C ALA A 147 13.23 -13.87 1.07
N HIS A 148 12.30 -14.70 1.56
CA HIS A 148 12.13 -16.07 1.10
C HIS A 148 11.76 -16.15 -0.39
N ALA A 149 10.80 -15.33 -0.84
CA ALA A 149 10.36 -15.29 -2.24
C ALA A 149 11.47 -14.85 -3.22
N LEU A 150 12.46 -14.08 -2.74
CA LEU A 150 13.62 -13.64 -3.52
C LEU A 150 14.84 -14.57 -3.38
N GLY A 151 14.67 -15.75 -2.77
CA GLY A 151 15.73 -16.76 -2.61
C GLY A 151 16.68 -16.50 -1.43
N GLY A 152 16.33 -15.60 -0.52
CA GLY A 152 17.01 -15.40 0.74
C GLY A 152 16.69 -16.50 1.75
N VAL A 153 17.53 -16.61 2.79
CA VAL A 153 17.34 -17.56 3.89
C VAL A 153 16.80 -16.82 5.10
N VAL A 154 15.64 -17.25 5.59
CA VAL A 154 15.11 -16.89 6.91
C VAL A 154 15.54 -17.99 7.86
N ALA A 155 16.06 -17.64 9.03
CA ALA A 155 16.44 -18.59 10.07
C ALA A 155 15.56 -18.33 11.29
N GLU A 156 15.18 -19.39 12.00
CA GLU A 156 14.43 -19.25 13.26
C GLU A 156 15.33 -18.64 14.35
N SER A 157 14.87 -17.55 14.96
CA SER A 157 15.43 -17.05 16.21
C SER A 157 14.80 -17.78 17.42
N PRO A 158 15.61 -18.32 18.35
CA PRO A 158 15.09 -18.92 19.59
C PRO A 158 14.49 -17.88 20.54
N GLU A 159 14.81 -16.60 20.36
CA GLU A 159 14.31 -15.51 21.20
C GLU A 159 13.30 -14.65 20.42
N ARG A 160 12.09 -14.54 20.97
CA ARG A 160 11.06 -13.61 20.47
C ARG A 160 11.29 -12.24 21.10
N GLU A 161 11.74 -11.26 20.32
CA GLU A 161 11.86 -9.90 20.82
C GLU A 161 10.59 -9.09 20.49
N TYR A 162 9.81 -8.84 21.54
CA TYR A 162 8.73 -7.87 21.52
C TYR A 162 9.09 -6.72 22.43
N GLY A 163 9.34 -5.55 21.86
CA GLY A 163 9.62 -4.37 22.67
C GLY A 163 10.36 -3.26 21.95
N HIS A 164 10.77 -2.29 22.76
CA HIS A 164 11.54 -1.16 22.30
C HIS A 164 12.99 -1.57 22.03
N ALA A 165 13.47 -1.27 20.84
CA ALA A 165 14.87 -1.39 20.47
C ALA A 165 15.35 -0.12 19.76
N VAL A 166 16.66 0.05 19.67
CA VAL A 166 17.28 1.10 18.86
C VAL A 166 18.00 0.43 17.70
N VAL A 167 17.58 0.73 16.48
CA VAL A 167 18.22 0.24 15.27
C VAL A 167 19.16 1.31 14.75
N HIS A 168 20.41 0.94 14.49
CA HIS A 168 21.41 1.81 13.89
C HIS A 168 21.49 1.53 12.40
N GLN A 169 21.39 2.57 11.58
CA GLN A 169 21.57 2.47 10.14
C GLN A 169 23.05 2.18 9.85
N ASN A 170 23.33 0.99 9.30
CA ASN A 170 24.70 0.51 9.09
C ASN A 170 25.18 0.68 7.63
N THR A 171 24.32 1.19 6.75
CA THR A 171 24.57 1.40 5.32
C THR A 171 24.35 2.87 4.95
N GLY A 172 25.01 3.33 3.88
CA GLY A 172 24.95 4.73 3.40
C GLY A 172 23.53 5.22 3.07
N GLU A 173 23.41 6.49 2.70
CA GLU A 173 22.10 7.14 2.47
C GLU A 173 21.21 6.31 1.53
N HIS A 174 20.11 5.80 2.07
CA HIS A 174 19.08 5.08 1.33
C HIS A 174 17.78 5.88 1.33
N ILE A 175 17.10 5.94 0.19
CA ILE A 175 15.89 6.77 0.00
C ILE A 175 14.80 6.51 1.04
N LEU A 176 14.68 5.26 1.49
CA LEU A 176 13.72 4.85 2.52
C LEU A 176 13.90 5.61 3.84
N PHE A 177 15.15 5.86 4.22
CA PHE A 177 15.52 6.45 5.50
C PHE A 177 15.91 7.94 5.40
N THR A 178 15.71 8.56 4.23
CA THR A 178 16.00 9.98 4.05
C THR A 178 15.22 10.84 5.04
N GLY A 179 15.94 11.69 5.78
CA GLY A 179 15.37 12.57 6.81
C GLY A 179 15.11 11.89 8.16
N LEU A 180 15.56 10.64 8.35
CA LEU A 180 15.53 9.94 9.62
C LEU A 180 16.92 9.91 10.26
N ASP A 181 16.95 9.97 11.59
CA ASP A 181 18.20 9.87 12.36
C ASP A 181 18.89 8.52 12.13
N ALA A 182 20.22 8.48 12.22
CA ALA A 182 20.99 7.25 12.09
C ALA A 182 20.64 6.21 13.17
N SER A 183 20.13 6.66 14.32
CA SER A 183 19.65 5.82 15.41
C SER A 183 18.13 5.95 15.53
N LEU A 184 17.42 4.85 15.27
CA LEU A 184 15.96 4.85 15.21
C LEU A 184 15.37 4.08 16.37
N PRO A 185 14.60 4.74 17.27
CA PRO A 185 13.79 4.01 18.23
C PRO A 185 12.68 3.28 17.47
N VAL A 186 12.64 1.96 17.62
CA VAL A 186 11.69 1.10 16.94
C VAL A 186 10.99 0.19 17.94
N TRP A 187 9.72 -0.08 17.67
CA TRP A 187 9.04 -1.22 18.24
C TRP A 187 9.32 -2.44 17.37
N MET A 188 10.09 -3.39 17.92
CA MET A 188 10.37 -4.69 17.34
C MET A 188 9.28 -5.67 17.74
N SER A 189 8.96 -6.57 16.83
CA SER A 189 7.99 -7.63 17.02
C SER A 189 8.40 -8.75 16.09
N HIS A 190 9.45 -9.49 16.42
CA HIS A 190 9.89 -10.64 15.63
C HIS A 190 9.79 -11.91 16.48
N ALA A 191 9.44 -12.99 15.81
CA ALA A 191 9.33 -14.32 16.40
C ALA A 191 10.27 -15.33 15.73
N ASP A 192 10.67 -15.07 14.49
CA ASP A 192 11.58 -15.87 13.67
C ASP A 192 12.72 -14.99 13.15
#